data_AF-A0A3S3UTP9-F1
#
_entry.id   AF-A0A3S3UTP9-F1
#
_cell.length_a   1.000
_cell.length_b   1.000
_cell.length_c   1.000
_cell.angle_alpha   90.00
_cell.angle_beta   90.00
_cell.angle_gamma   90.00
#
_symmetry.space_group_name_H-M   'P 1'
#
loop_
_entity.id
_entity.type
_entity.pdbx_description
1 polymer ?
#
loop_
_entity_poly.entity_id
_entity_poly.type
_entity_poly.pdbx_seq_one_letter_code
_entity_poly.pdbx_strand_id
1 'polypeptide(L)'
;MNTKITMAAAAVFLGFIGIALTFSPNEAAAMAGLQINQVWQVVLQVLGGLYFSFAIINWMAKGAAIGGIYNKPILMGNLSHFVITAITLVKLTLNNHELHYSVYLLTGIYAVFAILFGMMLFRSPV
;
A
#
# COMPACT_ATOMS: atom_id res chain seq x y z
N MET A 1 -12.21 -15.28 -6.35
CA MET A 1 -11.29 -14.13 -6.34
C MET A 1 -9.94 -14.66 -6.74
N ASN A 2 -9.29 -14.03 -7.72
CA ASN A 2 -8.00 -14.47 -8.20
C ASN A 2 -6.90 -13.86 -7.30
N THR A 3 -6.42 -14.63 -6.32
CA THR A 3 -5.38 -14.21 -5.36
C THR A 3 -4.12 -13.73 -6.08
N LYS A 4 -3.74 -14.40 -7.18
CA LYS A 4 -2.61 -14.00 -8.01
C LYS A 4 -2.75 -12.58 -8.59
N ILE A 5 -3.93 -12.23 -9.08
CA ILE A 5 -4.17 -10.88 -9.63
C ILE A 5 -4.10 -9.83 -8.52
N THR A 6 -4.76 -10.07 -7.38
CA THR A 6 -4.71 -9.12 -6.27
C THR A 6 -3.30 -8.92 -5.74
N MET A 7 -2.52 -10.00 -5.57
CA MET A 7 -1.13 -9.92 -5.13
C MET A 7 -0.24 -9.19 -6.16
N ALA A 8 -0.42 -9.47 -7.46
CA ALA A 8 0.32 -8.78 -8.51
C ALA A 8 -0.04 -7.29 -8.58
N ALA A 9 -1.32 -6.94 -8.47
CA ALA A 9 -1.78 -5.56 -8.46
C ALA A 9 -1.25 -4.80 -7.24
N ALA A 10 -1.31 -5.41 -6.05
CA ALA A 10 -0.72 -4.84 -4.83
C ALA A 10 0.79 -4.65 -4.98
N ALA A 11 1.50 -5.62 -5.58
CA ALA A 11 2.92 -5.51 -5.83
C ALA A 11 3.27 -4.32 -6.75
N VAL A 12 2.58 -4.17 -7.88
CA VAL A 12 2.81 -3.06 -8.81
C VAL A 12 2.52 -1.72 -8.14
N PHE A 13 1.41 -1.62 -7.41
CA PHE A 13 1.00 -0.40 -6.72
C PHE A 13 1.99 0.02 -5.63
N LEU A 14 2.32 -0.89 -4.70
CA LEU A 14 3.29 -0.60 -3.63
C LEU A 14 4.71 -0.42 -4.19
N GLY A 15 5.05 -1.11 -5.27
CA GLY A 15 6.35 -0.98 -5.93
C GLY A 15 6.53 0.39 -6.57
N PHE A 16 5.50 0.92 -7.21
CA PHE A 16 5.52 2.27 -7.76
C PHE A 16 5.70 3.32 -6.65
N ILE A 17 4.95 3.21 -5.54
CA ILE A 17 5.09 4.11 -4.38
C ILE A 17 6.51 3.99 -3.79
N GLY A 18 7.01 2.76 -3.63
CA GLY A 18 8.34 2.50 -3.09
C GLY A 18 9.43 3.17 -3.91
N ILE A 19 9.41 2.97 -5.24
CA ILE A 19 10.36 3.59 -6.16
C ILE A 19 10.26 5.11 -6.10
N ALA A 20 9.04 5.68 -6.15
CA ALA A 20 8.85 7.12 -6.13
C ALA A 20 9.41 7.76 -4.85
N LEU A 21 9.13 7.17 -3.68
CA LEU A 21 9.62 7.70 -2.40
C LEU A 21 11.13 7.51 -2.20
N THR A 22 11.72 6.44 -2.75
CA THR A 22 13.17 6.20 -2.63
C THR A 22 13.99 7.09 -3.57
N PHE A 23 13.57 7.25 -4.82
CA PHE A 23 14.36 7.95 -5.83
C PHE A 23 13.96 9.42 -6.03
N SER A 24 12.72 9.80 -5.69
CA SER A 24 12.19 11.16 -5.86
C SER A 24 11.42 11.67 -4.62
N PRO A 25 12.02 11.62 -3.41
CA PRO A 25 11.35 12.01 -2.17
C PRO A 25 10.94 13.49 -2.14
N ASN A 26 11.75 14.38 -2.72
CA ASN A 26 11.47 15.82 -2.72
C ASN A 26 10.31 16.17 -3.65
N GLU A 27 10.25 15.52 -4.81
CA GLU A 27 9.17 15.67 -5.77
C GLU A 27 7.87 15.11 -5.21
N ALA A 28 7.91 13.95 -4.56
CA ALA A 28 6.76 13.37 -3.89
C ALA A 28 6.21 14.27 -2.77
N ALA A 29 7.09 14.90 -1.99
CA ALA A 29 6.70 15.87 -0.97
C ALA A 29 6.15 17.18 -1.58
N ALA A 30 6.78 17.67 -2.65
CA ALA A 30 6.33 18.87 -3.36
C ALA A 30 4.92 18.69 -3.98
N MET A 31 4.59 17.48 -4.45
CA MET A 31 3.22 17.14 -4.90
C MET A 31 2.18 17.27 -3.77
N ALA A 32 2.59 17.15 -2.52
CA ALA A 32 1.76 17.39 -1.34
C ALA A 32 1.86 18.84 -0.82
N GLY A 33 2.54 19.74 -1.54
CA GLY A 33 2.77 21.13 -1.12
C GLY A 33 3.78 21.28 0.01
N LEU A 34 4.58 20.24 0.28
CA LEU A 34 5.54 20.21 1.38
C LEU A 34 6.96 20.53 0.89
N GLN A 35 7.66 21.40 1.62
CA GLN A 35 9.10 21.53 1.55
C GLN A 35 9.72 20.74 2.69
N ILE A 36 10.57 19.78 2.36
CA ILE A 36 11.19 18.87 3.33
C ILE A 36 12.69 19.14 3.44
N ASN A 37 13.25 18.92 4.62
CA ASN A 37 14.69 18.98 4.85
C ASN A 37 15.34 17.60 4.61
N GLN A 38 16.67 17.54 4.72
CA GLN A 38 17.44 16.31 4.48
C GLN A 38 17.02 15.15 5.40
N VAL A 39 16.62 15.42 6.65
CA VAL A 39 16.18 14.37 7.58
C VAL A 39 14.87 13.75 7.09
N TRP A 40 13.88 14.57 6.75
CA TRP A 40 12.60 14.10 6.21
C TRP A 40 12.76 13.41 4.85
N GLN A 41 13.71 13.86 4.03
CA GLN A 41 14.06 13.20 2.78
C GLN A 41 14.49 11.74 3.02
N VAL A 42 15.40 11.51 3.97
CA VAL A 42 15.85 10.15 4.34
C VAL A 42 14.69 9.33 4.91
N VAL A 43 13.82 9.93 5.74
CA VAL A 43 12.63 9.23 6.27
C VAL A 43 11.73 8.75 5.14
N LEU A 44 11.46 9.59 4.12
CA LEU A 44 10.67 9.18 2.95
C LEU A 44 11.35 8.05 2.17
N GLN A 45 12.68 8.08 2.02
CA GLN A 45 13.41 7.02 1.34
C GLN A 45 13.34 5.68 2.08
N VAL A 46 13.43 5.71 3.42
CA VAL A 46 13.25 4.52 4.27
C VAL A 46 11.83 3.97 4.15
N LEU A 47 10.82 4.85 4.15
CA LEU A 47 9.44 4.46 3.88
C LEU A 47 9.30 3.86 2.47
N GLY A 48 9.96 4.42 1.47
CA GLY A 48 10.01 3.87 0.11
C GLY A 48 10.58 2.44 0.08
N GLY A 49 11.66 2.20 0.82
CA GLY A 49 12.20 0.85 1.01
C GLY A 49 11.21 -0.12 1.67
N LEU A 50 10.45 0.35 2.67
CA LEU A 50 9.39 -0.43 3.30
C LEU A 50 8.29 -0.80 2.29
N TYR A 51 7.77 0.17 1.52
CA TYR A 51 6.76 -0.07 0.49
C TYR A 51 7.26 -1.04 -0.59
N PHE A 52 8.50 -0.86 -1.05
CA PHE A 52 9.12 -1.74 -2.03
C PHE A 52 9.32 -3.17 -1.50
N SER A 53 9.66 -3.33 -0.22
CA SER A 53 9.78 -4.66 0.39
C SER A 53 8.46 -5.43 0.37
N PHE A 54 7.34 -4.78 0.69
CA PHE A 54 6.00 -5.35 0.55
C PHE A 54 5.68 -5.69 -0.90
N ALA A 55 6.09 -4.83 -1.84
CA ALA A 55 5.91 -5.07 -3.27
C ALA A 55 6.59 -6.37 -3.72
N ILE A 56 7.84 -6.58 -3.32
CA ILE A 56 8.61 -7.79 -3.66
C ILE A 56 7.98 -9.03 -3.01
N ILE A 57 7.60 -8.97 -1.73
CA ILE A 57 6.92 -10.08 -1.05
C ILE A 57 5.64 -10.47 -1.82
N ASN A 58 4.82 -9.49 -2.20
CA ASN A 58 3.61 -9.71 -2.96
C ASN A 58 3.88 -10.29 -4.34
N TRP A 59 4.90 -9.78 -5.04
CA TRP A 59 5.28 -10.27 -6.37
C TRP A 59 5.77 -11.71 -6.31
N MET A 60 6.59 -12.05 -5.33
CA MET A 60 7.15 -13.40 -5.19
C MET A 60 6.08 -14.41 -4.73
N ALA A 61 5.17 -13.99 -3.85
CA ALA A 61 4.13 -14.86 -3.31
C ALA A 61 2.89 -15.01 -4.21
N LYS A 62 2.74 -14.21 -5.28
CA LYS A 62 1.51 -14.19 -6.12
C LYS A 62 1.09 -15.53 -6.72
N GLY A 63 2.01 -16.50 -6.85
CA GLY A 63 1.71 -17.84 -7.37
C GLY A 63 1.38 -18.88 -6.29
N ALA A 64 1.49 -18.52 -5.01
CA ALA A 64 1.27 -19.44 -3.90
C ALA A 64 -0.17 -19.38 -3.38
N ALA A 65 -0.64 -20.44 -2.73
CA ALA A 65 -1.94 -20.47 -2.07
C ALA A 65 -1.95 -19.52 -0.86
N ILE A 66 -2.68 -18.41 -0.97
CA ILE A 66 -2.70 -17.34 0.05
C ILE A 66 -3.72 -17.67 1.14
N GLY A 67 -3.38 -17.39 2.41
CA GLY A 67 -4.27 -17.57 3.57
C GLY A 67 -4.12 -18.89 4.31
N GLY A 68 -3.43 -19.89 3.74
CA GLY A 68 -3.04 -21.12 4.44
C GLY A 68 -1.96 -20.86 5.49
N ILE A 69 -1.66 -21.84 6.36
CA ILE A 69 -0.74 -21.67 7.51
C ILE A 69 0.59 -21.02 7.10
N TYR A 70 1.15 -21.40 5.94
CA TYR A 70 2.42 -20.86 5.44
C TYR A 70 2.33 -19.41 4.93
N ASN A 71 1.25 -19.03 4.25
CA ASN A 71 1.11 -17.70 3.66
C ASN A 71 0.19 -16.76 4.45
N LYS A 72 -0.33 -17.22 5.59
CA LYS A 72 -1.15 -16.40 6.50
C LYS A 72 -0.42 -15.16 7.02
N PRO A 73 0.88 -15.21 7.36
CA PRO A 73 1.61 -14.00 7.74
C PRO A 73 1.64 -12.93 6.64
N ILE A 74 1.83 -13.34 5.38
CA ILE A 74 1.83 -12.42 4.22
C ILE A 74 0.46 -11.77 4.04
N LEU A 75 -0.61 -12.58 4.16
CA LEU A 75 -1.98 -12.09 4.12
C LEU A 75 -2.25 -11.07 5.24
N MET A 76 -1.87 -11.40 6.48
CA MET A 76 -2.07 -10.52 7.63
C MET A 76 -1.27 -9.23 7.53
N GLY A 77 -0.04 -9.28 7.02
CA GLY A 77 0.79 -8.09 6.78
C GLY A 77 0.13 -7.14 5.78
N ASN A 78 -0.30 -7.65 4.62
CA ASN A 78 -1.01 -6.84 3.62
C ASN A 78 -2.33 -6.30 4.17
N LEU A 79 -3.13 -7.15 4.81
CA LEU A 79 -4.40 -6.73 5.41
C LEU A 79 -4.20 -5.59 6.39
N SER A 80 -3.23 -5.73 7.30
CA SER A 80 -2.94 -4.71 8.30
C SER A 80 -2.50 -3.40 7.63
N HIS A 81 -1.57 -3.47 6.68
CA HIS A 81 -1.10 -2.30 5.95
C HIS A 81 -2.24 -1.57 5.22
N PHE A 82 -3.03 -2.28 4.41
CA PHE A 82 -4.10 -1.68 3.62
C PHE A 82 -5.26 -1.18 4.48
N VAL A 83 -5.70 -1.93 5.51
CA VAL A 83 -6.81 -1.51 6.39
C VAL A 83 -6.42 -0.29 7.22
N ILE A 84 -5.26 -0.30 7.88
CA ILE A 84 -4.83 0.81 8.74
C ILE A 84 -4.66 2.08 7.90
N THR A 85 -4.04 1.96 6.73
CA THR A 85 -3.83 3.10 5.83
C THR A 85 -5.15 3.58 5.24
N ALA A 86 -6.05 2.69 4.81
CA ALA A 86 -7.37 3.05 4.29
C ALA A 86 -8.20 3.82 5.32
N ILE A 87 -8.26 3.34 6.58
CA ILE A 87 -8.99 4.04 7.65
C ILE A 87 -8.40 5.44 7.90
N THR A 88 -7.08 5.56 7.88
CA THR A 88 -6.38 6.84 8.08
C THR A 88 -6.71 7.82 6.95
N LEU A 89 -6.67 7.36 5.70
CA LEU A 89 -7.00 8.16 4.52
C LEU A 89 -8.48 8.54 4.47
N VAL A 90 -9.40 7.62 4.79
CA VAL A 90 -10.84 7.91 4.86
C VAL A 90 -11.09 9.03 5.89
N LYS A 91 -10.52 8.92 7.09
CA LYS A 91 -10.64 9.98 8.11
C LYS A 91 -10.11 11.32 7.60
N LEU A 92 -8.97 11.33 6.92
CA LEU A 92 -8.39 12.54 6.34
C LEU A 92 -9.35 13.19 5.33
N THR A 93 -9.90 12.38 4.40
CA THR A 93 -10.81 12.86 3.34
C THR A 93 -12.18 13.29 3.82
N LEU A 94 -12.67 12.74 4.94
CA LEU A 94 -13.93 13.16 5.55
C LEU A 94 -13.80 14.49 6.31
N ASN A 95 -12.63 14.75 6.88
CA ASN A 95 -12.38 15.94 7.70
C ASN A 95 -11.87 17.14 6.88
N ASN A 96 -11.35 16.92 5.68
CA ASN A 96 -10.77 17.98 4.84
C ASN A 96 -11.29 17.86 3.41
N HIS A 97 -12.03 18.87 2.95
CA HIS A 97 -12.65 18.88 1.62
C HIS A 97 -11.81 19.61 0.56
N GLU A 98 -10.75 20.31 0.98
CA GLU A 98 -9.84 21.06 0.09
C GLU A 98 -8.61 20.23 -0.34
N LEU A 99 -8.67 18.91 -0.19
CA LEU A 99 -7.57 18.02 -0.56
C LEU A 99 -7.46 17.90 -2.09
N HIS A 100 -6.23 17.75 -2.57
CA HIS A 100 -5.98 17.47 -3.97
C HIS A 100 -6.64 16.13 -4.39
N TYR A 101 -7.16 16.06 -5.61
CA TYR A 101 -7.92 14.88 -6.11
C TYR A 101 -7.15 13.55 -5.99
N SER A 102 -5.82 13.60 -6.08
CA SER A 102 -4.94 12.44 -5.90
C SER A 102 -5.13 11.73 -4.55
N VAL A 103 -5.48 12.46 -3.49
CA VAL A 103 -5.69 11.87 -2.15
C VAL A 103 -6.96 11.02 -2.14
N TYR A 104 -8.06 11.49 -2.76
CA TYR A 104 -9.30 10.69 -2.87
C TYR A 104 -9.10 9.44 -3.72
N LEU A 105 -8.35 9.54 -4.82
CA LEU A 105 -7.98 8.40 -5.64
C LEU A 105 -7.18 7.38 -4.82
N LEU A 106 -6.20 7.84 -4.04
CA LEU A 106 -5.38 6.99 -3.17
C LEU A 106 -6.25 6.30 -2.11
N THR A 107 -7.16 7.02 -1.47
CA THR A 107 -8.13 6.47 -0.51
C THR A 107 -8.95 5.35 -1.14
N GLY A 108 -9.47 5.55 -2.35
CA GLY A 108 -10.23 4.55 -3.09
C GLY A 108 -9.42 3.28 -3.36
N ILE A 109 -8.18 3.43 -3.85
CA ILE A 109 -7.29 2.29 -4.13
C ILE A 109 -6.99 1.50 -2.84
N TYR A 110 -6.63 2.18 -1.76
CA TYR A 110 -6.34 1.53 -0.47
C TYR A 110 -7.58 0.83 0.11
N ALA A 111 -8.78 1.44 0.00
CA ALA A 111 -10.02 0.83 0.45
C ALA A 111 -10.36 -0.44 -0.35
N VAL A 112 -10.17 -0.43 -1.66
CA VAL A 112 -10.35 -1.62 -2.52
C VAL A 112 -9.42 -2.74 -2.06
N PHE A 113 -8.12 -2.49 -1.87
CA PHE A 113 -7.19 -3.51 -1.39
C PHE A 113 -7.54 -4.00 0.02
N ALA A 114 -7.95 -3.12 0.93
CA ALA A 114 -8.39 -3.49 2.28
C ALA A 114 -9.56 -4.49 2.23
N ILE A 115 -10.55 -4.24 1.38
CA ILE A 115 -11.70 -5.15 1.18
C ILE A 115 -11.25 -6.46 0.53
N LEU A 116 -10.39 -6.42 -0.51
CA LEU A 116 -9.89 -7.62 -1.19
C LEU A 116 -9.12 -8.55 -0.23
N PHE A 117 -8.18 -8.00 0.54
CA PHE A 117 -7.43 -8.77 1.54
C PHE A 117 -8.32 -9.20 2.72
N GLY A 118 -9.33 -8.41 3.09
CA GLY A 118 -10.31 -8.80 4.10
C GLY A 118 -11.13 -10.02 3.65
N MET A 119 -11.56 -10.05 2.39
CA MET A 119 -12.24 -11.21 1.80
C MET A 119 -11.33 -12.44 1.71
N MET A 120 -10.02 -12.28 1.51
CA MET A 120 -9.06 -13.40 1.51
C MET A 120 -8.96 -14.08 2.87
N LEU A 121 -9.09 -13.33 3.96
CA LEU A 121 -8.96 -13.87 5.33
C LEU A 121 -10.01 -14.95 5.66
N PHE A 122 -11.23 -14.78 5.14
CA PHE A 122 -12.36 -15.66 5.45
C PHE A 122 -12.61 -16.74 4.38
N ARG A 123 -11.78 -16.80 3.34
CA ARG A 123 -11.89 -17.82 2.30
C ARG A 123 -10.87 -18.93 2.54
N SER A 124 -11.24 -20.14 2.12
CA SER A 124 -10.30 -21.25 2.05
C SER A 124 -9.11 -20.86 1.15
N PRO A 125 -7.89 -21.28 1.49
CA PRO A 125 -6.71 -20.96 0.69
C PRO A 125 -6.86 -21.50 -0.72
N VAL A 126 -6.59 -20.64 -1.71
CA VAL A 126 -6.64 -20.94 -3.16
C VAL A 126 -5.43 -20.38 -3.88
#